data_AF-A0A518H637-F1
#
_entry.id   AF-A0A518H637-F1
#
_cell.length_a   1.000
_cell.length_b   1.000
_cell.length_c   1.000
_cell.angle_alpha   90.00
_cell.angle_beta   90.00
_cell.angle_gamma   90.00
#
_symmetry.space_group_name_H-M   'P 1'
#
loop_
_entity.id
_entity.type
_entity.pdbx_description
1 polymer ?
#
loop_
_entity_poly.entity_id
_entity_poly.type
_entity_poly.pdbx_seq_one_letter_code
_entity_poly.pdbx_strand_id
1 'polypeptide(L)'
;MFHLSELVFRYPGPRPARPTIDLSGVRLDLPISGTLVLLGESGSGKTTLLSLLGLLWDRPAESGELTYGGVAPARGDTRTRAILRRSEFGFVLQSAFLLPHFTVSQNVAVPLELAGIDAASIRERVGHLLGAAGLSDLARRRARTLSGGQRQRVAVLRALAHDPRVVFADEPVSNLDRQNAEVVLDLLARWRLGSLFERQERRDRLLVLVSHSLRQARKIADGEGMALLLHEGRLVGGRPYPLAQIDDATIYRATESGLEPGTGPQVSAAEVSP
;
A
#
# COMPACT_ATOMS: atom_id res chain seq x y z
N MET A 1 -10.38 -11.02 -4.69
CA MET A 1 -10.42 -10.97 -3.22
C MET A 1 -9.09 -11.47 -2.68
N PHE A 2 -8.62 -10.95 -1.56
CA PHE A 2 -7.59 -11.63 -0.75
C PHE A 2 -8.29 -12.49 0.30
N HIS A 3 -7.80 -13.70 0.50
CA HIS A 3 -8.23 -14.56 1.61
C HIS A 3 -7.00 -14.92 2.44
N LEU A 4 -7.07 -14.68 3.74
CA LEU A 4 -6.04 -15.05 4.71
C LEU A 4 -6.68 -15.98 5.73
N SER A 5 -6.05 -17.11 6.02
CA SER A 5 -6.53 -18.03 7.06
C SER A 5 -5.37 -18.58 7.87
N GLU A 6 -5.42 -18.44 9.19
CA GLU A 6 -4.49 -19.08 10.14
C GLU A 6 -3.02 -18.79 9.82
N LEU A 7 -2.72 -17.58 9.35
CA LEU A 7 -1.42 -17.25 8.77
C LEU A 7 -0.39 -16.96 9.87
N VAL A 8 0.69 -17.75 9.92
CA VAL A 8 1.84 -17.48 10.82
C VAL A 8 3.08 -17.20 9.98
N PHE A 9 3.69 -16.03 10.19
CA PHE A 9 4.88 -15.60 9.47
C PHE A 9 5.94 -14.99 10.40
N ARG A 10 7.11 -15.61 10.47
CA ARG A 10 8.23 -15.13 11.29
C ARG A 10 9.34 -14.58 10.41
N TYR A 11 9.71 -13.33 10.66
CA TYR A 11 10.93 -12.77 10.10
C TYR A 11 12.12 -13.24 10.94
N PRO A 12 13.20 -13.75 10.33
CA PRO A 12 14.46 -13.95 11.03
C PRO A 12 15.11 -12.58 11.29
N GLY A 13 14.67 -11.91 12.35
CA GLY A 13 15.34 -10.73 12.88
C GLY A 13 16.55 -11.12 13.75
N PRO A 14 17.46 -10.18 14.05
CA PRO A 14 18.60 -10.42 14.96
C PRO A 14 18.17 -10.73 16.41
N ARG A 15 16.89 -10.58 16.76
CA ARG A 15 16.34 -10.99 18.05
C ARG A 15 15.46 -12.23 17.89
N PRO A 16 15.84 -13.38 18.49
CA PRO A 16 15.00 -14.57 18.51
C PRO A 16 13.97 -14.42 19.64
N ALA A 17 12.69 -14.17 19.33
CA ALA A 17 11.57 -14.51 20.24
C ALA A 17 10.16 -14.19 19.71
N ARG A 18 9.96 -13.20 18.81
CA ARG A 18 8.60 -12.77 18.42
C ARG A 18 8.29 -13.05 16.94
N PRO A 19 7.12 -13.64 16.62
CA PRO A 19 6.65 -13.65 15.24
C PRO A 19 6.49 -12.20 14.77
N THR A 20 6.87 -11.93 13.54
CA THR A 20 6.77 -10.57 12.97
C THR A 20 5.34 -10.28 12.54
N ILE A 21 4.63 -11.33 12.11
CA ILE A 21 3.18 -11.36 11.93
C ILE A 21 2.66 -12.72 12.42
N ASP A 22 1.70 -12.69 13.33
CA ASP A 22 0.98 -13.86 13.87
C ASP A 22 -0.52 -13.59 13.75
N LEU A 23 -1.14 -14.17 12.73
CA LEU A 23 -2.58 -14.15 12.51
C LEU A 23 -3.20 -15.53 12.81
N SER A 24 -2.59 -16.30 13.73
CA SER A 24 -3.20 -17.53 14.22
C SER A 24 -4.60 -17.27 14.78
N GLY A 25 -5.56 -18.11 14.41
CA GLY A 25 -6.98 -17.96 14.76
C GLY A 25 -7.75 -16.90 13.97
N VAL A 26 -7.12 -16.21 13.00
CA VAL A 26 -7.78 -15.18 12.20
C VAL A 26 -8.07 -15.68 10.79
N ARG A 27 -9.32 -15.44 10.35
CA ARG A 27 -9.74 -15.55 8.94
C ARG A 27 -10.19 -14.20 8.45
N LEU A 28 -9.62 -13.77 7.33
CA LEU A 28 -9.82 -12.44 6.80
C LEU A 28 -10.04 -12.46 5.29
N ASP A 29 -11.22 -12.00 4.88
CA ASP A 29 -11.57 -11.76 3.49
C ASP A 29 -11.50 -10.26 3.19
N LEU A 30 -10.67 -9.88 2.23
CA LEU A 30 -10.53 -8.49 1.78
C LEU A 30 -11.00 -8.35 0.33
N PRO A 31 -12.04 -7.55 0.06
CA PRO A 31 -12.47 -7.28 -1.31
C PRO A 31 -11.40 -6.46 -2.05
N ILE A 32 -11.32 -6.61 -3.38
CA ILE A 32 -10.38 -5.82 -4.21
C ILE A 32 -11.02 -4.47 -4.56
N SER A 33 -11.59 -3.77 -3.58
CA SER A 33 -12.29 -2.51 -3.82
C SER A 33 -12.14 -1.57 -2.62
N GLY A 34 -11.90 -0.29 -2.89
CA GLY A 34 -11.85 0.75 -1.88
C GLY A 34 -10.47 0.94 -1.26
N THR A 35 -10.45 1.30 0.03
CA THR A 35 -9.21 1.58 0.77
C THR A 35 -9.14 0.72 2.02
N LEU A 36 -8.00 0.06 2.22
CA LEU A 36 -7.64 -0.64 3.44
C LEU A 36 -6.44 0.06 4.08
N VAL A 37 -6.60 0.53 5.31
CA VAL A 37 -5.55 1.23 6.06
C VAL A 37 -4.98 0.29 7.10
N LEU A 38 -3.67 0.08 7.10
CA LEU A 38 -2.97 -0.64 8.15
C LEU A 38 -2.49 0.39 9.19
N LEU A 39 -3.00 0.28 10.41
CA LEU A 39 -2.71 1.16 11.54
C LEU A 39 -2.08 0.37 12.67
N GLY A 40 -1.25 1.02 13.46
CA GLY A 40 -0.46 0.37 14.50
C GLY A 40 0.81 1.12 14.85
N GLU A 41 1.41 0.81 15.99
CA GLU A 41 2.69 1.37 16.42
C GLU A 41 3.85 1.06 15.47
N SER A 42 4.92 1.84 15.55
CA SER A 42 6.15 1.52 14.83
C SER A 42 6.65 0.13 15.24
N GLY A 43 7.00 -0.71 14.27
CA GLY A 43 7.42 -2.09 14.53
C GLY A 43 6.28 -3.10 14.79
N SER A 44 5.01 -2.71 14.73
CA SER A 44 3.88 -3.63 14.93
C SER A 44 3.64 -4.65 13.80
N GLY A 45 4.43 -4.58 12.72
CA GLY A 45 4.35 -5.52 11.58
C GLY A 45 3.62 -4.98 10.33
N LYS A 46 3.13 -3.73 10.32
CA LYS A 46 2.38 -3.15 9.18
C LYS A 46 3.07 -3.33 7.81
N THR A 47 4.33 -2.91 7.69
CA THR A 47 5.14 -3.08 6.47
C THR A 47 5.32 -4.56 6.10
N THR A 48 5.45 -5.44 7.11
CA THR A 48 5.55 -6.88 6.90
C THR A 48 4.26 -7.44 6.33
N LEU A 49 3.10 -7.08 6.91
CA LEU A 49 1.79 -7.48 6.41
C LEU A 49 1.54 -6.96 5.00
N LEU A 50 1.83 -5.68 4.73
CA LEU A 50 1.75 -5.10 3.39
C LEU A 50 2.62 -5.88 2.39
N SER A 51 3.86 -6.17 2.76
CA SER A 51 4.80 -6.91 1.91
C SER A 51 4.36 -8.35 1.67
N LEU A 52 3.70 -8.97 2.65
CA LEU A 52 3.11 -10.30 2.53
C LEU A 52 1.91 -10.30 1.57
N LEU A 53 0.98 -9.37 1.72
CA LEU A 53 -0.13 -9.19 0.79
C LEU A 53 0.36 -8.87 -0.64
N GLY A 54 1.42 -8.08 -0.75
CA GLY A 54 2.09 -7.74 -2.00
C GLY A 54 2.99 -8.84 -2.58
N LEU A 55 3.08 -10.00 -1.93
CA LEU A 55 3.89 -11.13 -2.36
C LEU A 55 5.37 -10.77 -2.58
N LEU A 56 5.92 -9.82 -1.82
CA LEU A 56 7.33 -9.40 -1.94
C LEU A 56 8.30 -10.36 -1.27
N TRP A 57 7.78 -11.35 -0.55
CA TRP A 57 8.56 -12.35 0.16
C TRP A 57 8.75 -13.61 -0.68
N ASP A 58 9.96 -14.18 -0.57
CA ASP A 58 10.31 -15.46 -1.21
C ASP A 58 10.22 -16.65 -0.25
N ARG A 59 9.93 -16.41 1.03
CA ARG A 59 9.68 -17.47 2.01
C ARG A 59 8.19 -17.76 2.15
N PRO A 60 7.78 -19.03 2.18
CA PRO A 60 6.40 -19.38 2.50
C PRO A 60 6.09 -19.03 3.96
N ALA A 61 4.81 -18.84 4.27
CA ALA A 61 4.35 -18.80 5.65
C ALA A 61 4.64 -20.14 6.35
N GLU A 62 4.88 -20.11 7.66
CA GLU A 62 5.10 -21.32 8.46
C GLU A 62 3.83 -22.18 8.51
N SER A 63 2.67 -21.51 8.53
CA SER A 63 1.36 -22.15 8.46
C SER A 63 0.32 -21.18 7.89
N GLY A 64 -0.86 -21.73 7.60
CA GLY A 64 -1.97 -20.99 7.01
C GLY A 64 -1.91 -20.87 5.50
N GLU A 65 -2.73 -19.96 4.98
CA GLU A 65 -2.87 -19.71 3.56
C GLU A 65 -3.16 -18.23 3.27
N LEU A 66 -2.54 -17.73 2.19
CA LEU A 66 -2.85 -16.46 1.56
C LEU A 66 -3.20 -16.74 0.10
N THR A 67 -4.42 -16.42 -0.31
CA THR A 67 -4.85 -16.46 -1.71
C THR A 67 -5.19 -15.08 -2.24
N TYR A 68 -4.99 -14.88 -3.53
CA TYR A 68 -5.41 -13.70 -4.28
C TYR A 68 -6.14 -14.16 -5.54
N GLY A 69 -7.40 -13.76 -5.68
CA GLY A 69 -8.21 -14.14 -6.84
C GLY A 69 -8.38 -15.65 -7.03
N GLY A 70 -8.39 -16.41 -5.93
CA GLY A 70 -8.47 -17.88 -5.94
C GLY A 70 -7.15 -18.60 -6.23
N VAL A 71 -6.07 -17.87 -6.53
CA VAL A 71 -4.72 -18.44 -6.66
C VAL A 71 -4.05 -18.39 -5.29
N ALA A 72 -3.30 -19.43 -4.91
CA ALA A 72 -2.51 -19.48 -3.67
C ALA A 72 -1.02 -19.12 -3.92
N PRO A 73 -0.67 -17.84 -4.13
CA PRO A 73 0.67 -17.43 -4.52
C PRO A 73 1.73 -17.65 -3.42
N ALA A 74 1.32 -17.74 -2.15
CA ALA A 74 2.23 -17.98 -1.04
C ALA A 74 2.84 -19.41 -1.04
N ARG A 75 2.15 -20.37 -1.68
CA ARG A 75 2.65 -21.72 -1.95
C ARG A 75 3.12 -21.91 -3.41
N GLY A 76 2.82 -20.94 -4.27
CA GLY A 76 3.13 -20.97 -5.69
C GLY A 76 4.62 -20.79 -5.99
N ASP A 77 5.01 -21.19 -7.20
CA ASP A 77 6.35 -20.97 -7.72
C ASP A 77 6.66 -19.46 -7.86
N THR A 78 7.96 -19.12 -7.87
CA THR A 78 8.43 -17.72 -8.00
C THR A 78 7.85 -17.02 -9.24
N ARG A 79 7.52 -17.79 -10.28
CA ARG A 79 6.92 -17.31 -11.53
C ARG A 79 5.50 -16.76 -11.31
N THR A 80 4.66 -17.47 -10.57
CA THR A 80 3.29 -17.03 -10.27
C THR A 80 3.28 -15.70 -9.53
N ARG A 81 4.13 -15.55 -8.50
CA ARG A 81 4.27 -14.28 -7.76
C ARG A 81 4.75 -13.14 -8.68
N ALA A 82 5.71 -13.43 -9.56
CA ALA A 82 6.20 -12.43 -10.51
C ALA A 82 5.14 -11.96 -11.52
N ILE A 83 4.29 -12.88 -12.01
CA ILE A 83 3.19 -12.53 -12.91
C ILE A 83 2.19 -11.62 -12.21
N LEU A 84 1.76 -11.96 -10.98
CA LEU A 84 0.84 -11.12 -10.21
C LEU A 84 1.43 -9.74 -9.94
N ARG A 85 2.68 -9.65 -9.50
CA ARG A 85 3.34 -8.35 -9.27
C ARG A 85 3.50 -7.51 -10.54
N ARG A 86 3.58 -8.14 -11.71
CA ARG A 86 3.71 -7.45 -13.01
C ARG A 86 2.36 -6.97 -13.55
N SER A 87 1.27 -7.67 -13.27
CA SER A 87 -0.02 -7.45 -13.92
C SER A 87 -1.09 -6.87 -13.01
N GLU A 88 -1.03 -7.14 -11.72
CA GLU A 88 -2.10 -6.82 -10.77
C GLU A 88 -1.68 -5.79 -9.72
N PHE A 89 -0.38 -5.68 -9.39
CA PHE A 89 0.09 -4.94 -8.20
C PHE A 89 1.02 -3.76 -8.53
N GLY A 90 0.70 -2.60 -7.96
CA GLY A 90 1.59 -1.44 -7.88
C GLY A 90 2.18 -1.27 -6.48
N PHE A 91 3.42 -0.77 -6.39
CA PHE A 91 4.13 -0.54 -5.13
C PHE A 91 4.61 0.89 -5.00
N VAL A 92 4.16 1.59 -3.97
CA VAL A 92 4.63 2.92 -3.59
C VAL A 92 5.26 2.80 -2.21
N LEU A 93 6.59 2.80 -2.16
CA LEU A 93 7.34 2.65 -0.91
C LEU A 93 7.79 4.02 -0.40
N GLN A 94 8.16 4.10 0.87
CA GLN A 94 8.64 5.32 1.52
C GLN A 94 9.83 5.95 0.78
N SER A 95 10.71 5.11 0.23
CA SER A 95 11.77 5.52 -0.69
C SER A 95 11.36 5.29 -2.14
N ALA A 96 11.66 6.24 -3.03
CA ALA A 96 11.22 6.20 -4.41
C ALA A 96 11.80 5.03 -5.25
N PHE A 97 12.97 4.47 -4.85
CA PHE A 97 13.68 3.38 -5.54
C PHE A 97 13.68 3.50 -7.08
N LEU A 98 13.95 4.70 -7.59
CA LEU A 98 14.04 4.94 -9.04
C LEU A 98 15.35 4.39 -9.59
N LEU A 99 15.33 4.01 -10.86
CA LEU A 99 16.54 3.70 -11.61
C LEU A 99 17.28 5.03 -11.89
N PRO A 100 18.44 5.29 -11.24
CA PRO A 100 19.01 6.64 -11.15
C PRO A 100 19.53 7.16 -12.50
N HIS A 101 19.93 6.25 -13.39
CA HIS A 101 20.43 6.56 -14.73
C HIS A 101 19.33 6.71 -15.77
N PHE A 102 18.12 6.27 -15.45
CA PHE A 102 16.97 6.36 -16.33
C PHE A 102 16.38 7.77 -16.23
N THR A 103 15.81 8.23 -17.34
CA THR A 103 15.00 9.43 -17.35
C THR A 103 13.70 9.24 -16.56
N VAL A 104 13.01 10.33 -16.27
CA VAL A 104 11.66 10.31 -15.69
C VAL A 104 10.74 9.43 -16.54
N SER A 105 10.69 9.63 -17.85
CA SER A 105 9.81 8.85 -18.74
C SER A 105 10.18 7.38 -18.74
N GLN A 106 11.48 7.06 -18.79
CA GLN A 106 11.95 5.67 -18.75
C GLN A 106 11.59 4.99 -17.44
N ASN A 107 11.70 5.67 -16.29
CA ASN A 107 11.28 5.08 -15.01
C ASN A 107 9.79 4.72 -15.01
N VAL A 108 8.92 5.59 -15.54
CA VAL A 108 7.48 5.33 -15.63
C VAL A 108 7.16 4.23 -16.65
N ALA A 109 7.97 4.11 -17.72
CA ALA A 109 7.78 3.13 -18.78
C ALA A 109 8.14 1.67 -18.37
N VAL A 110 9.05 1.46 -17.43
CA VAL A 110 9.54 0.12 -17.02
C VAL A 110 8.45 -0.96 -16.91
N PRO A 111 7.35 -0.78 -16.14
CA PRO A 111 6.33 -1.83 -16.02
C PRO A 111 5.59 -2.10 -17.34
N LEU A 112 5.45 -1.09 -18.20
CA LEU A 112 4.80 -1.24 -19.51
C LEU A 112 5.71 -1.98 -20.51
N GLU A 113 7.01 -1.66 -20.49
CA GLU A 113 8.03 -2.38 -21.27
C GLU A 113 8.10 -3.85 -20.84
N LEU A 114 8.13 -4.09 -19.53
CA LEU A 114 8.08 -5.44 -18.98
C LEU A 114 6.78 -6.13 -19.40
N ALA A 115 5.65 -5.42 -19.44
CA ALA A 115 4.37 -5.95 -19.89
C ALA A 115 4.33 -6.28 -21.40
N GLY A 116 5.30 -5.84 -22.20
CA GLY A 116 5.33 -6.05 -23.66
C GLY A 116 4.43 -5.10 -24.43
N ILE A 117 4.07 -3.96 -23.85
CA ILE A 117 3.28 -2.93 -24.52
C ILE A 117 4.13 -2.27 -25.62
N ASP A 118 3.51 -1.93 -26.75
CA ASP A 118 4.22 -1.30 -27.86
C ASP A 118 4.69 0.13 -27.52
N ALA A 119 5.75 0.58 -28.20
CA ALA A 119 6.39 1.84 -27.89
C ALA A 119 5.51 3.08 -28.11
N ALA A 120 4.52 3.02 -29.02
CA ALA A 120 3.61 4.15 -29.24
C ALA A 120 2.63 4.29 -28.07
N SER A 121 2.00 3.19 -27.67
CA SER A 121 1.13 3.14 -26.49
C SER A 121 1.86 3.52 -25.19
N ILE A 122 3.12 3.10 -25.04
CA ILE A 122 3.97 3.51 -23.91
C ILE A 122 4.14 5.03 -23.90
N ARG A 123 4.52 5.64 -25.02
CA ARG A 123 4.77 7.09 -25.10
C ARG A 123 3.53 7.90 -24.74
N GLU A 124 2.38 7.50 -25.28
CA GLU A 124 1.09 8.13 -25.01
C GLU A 124 0.75 8.06 -23.52
N ARG A 125 0.76 6.84 -22.95
CA ARG A 125 0.42 6.61 -21.55
C ARG A 125 1.37 7.30 -20.57
N VAL A 126 2.68 7.24 -20.84
CA VAL A 126 3.68 7.94 -20.02
C VAL A 126 3.47 9.44 -20.11
N GLY A 127 3.23 10.00 -21.31
CA GLY A 127 2.94 11.42 -21.50
C GLY A 127 1.73 11.88 -20.69
N HIS A 128 0.63 11.15 -20.76
CA HIS A 128 -0.59 11.42 -19.98
C HIS A 128 -0.31 11.44 -18.46
N LEU A 129 0.36 10.40 -17.95
CA LEU A 129 0.70 10.28 -16.53
C LEU A 129 1.63 11.39 -16.04
N LEU A 130 2.62 11.78 -16.85
CA LEU A 130 3.51 12.89 -16.53
C LEU A 130 2.76 14.23 -16.49
N GLY A 131 1.80 14.44 -17.40
CA GLY A 131 0.90 15.59 -17.36
C GLY A 131 0.09 15.63 -16.07
N ALA A 132 -0.52 14.51 -15.68
CA ALA A 132 -1.33 14.39 -14.47
C ALA A 132 -0.56 14.68 -13.16
N ALA A 133 0.77 14.51 -13.15
CA ALA A 133 1.63 14.76 -12.00
C ALA A 133 2.40 16.10 -12.08
N GLY A 134 2.21 16.90 -13.14
CA GLY A 134 2.97 18.14 -13.36
C GLY A 134 4.47 17.88 -13.57
N LEU A 135 4.83 16.85 -14.34
CA LEU A 135 6.20 16.41 -14.59
C LEU A 135 6.59 16.40 -16.07
N SER A 136 5.75 16.93 -16.96
CA SER A 136 5.97 16.93 -18.42
C SER A 136 7.33 17.52 -18.82
N ASP A 137 7.70 18.68 -18.25
CA ASP A 137 8.97 19.36 -18.55
C ASP A 137 10.20 18.61 -18.03
N LEU A 138 9.99 17.61 -17.15
CA LEU A 138 11.03 16.80 -16.57
C LEU A 138 11.17 15.43 -17.26
N ALA A 139 10.35 15.14 -18.26
CA ALA A 139 10.28 13.86 -18.96
C ALA A 139 11.64 13.27 -19.35
N ARG A 140 12.58 14.13 -19.80
CA ARG A 140 13.93 13.74 -20.26
C ARG A 140 15.02 13.87 -19.18
N ARG A 141 14.71 14.42 -17.99
CA ARG A 141 15.68 14.52 -16.89
C ARG A 141 15.95 13.15 -16.27
N ARG A 142 17.18 12.92 -15.85
CA ARG A 142 17.58 11.70 -15.12
C ARG A 142 17.03 11.73 -13.70
N ALA A 143 16.54 10.59 -13.19
CA ALA A 143 15.91 10.51 -11.87
C ALA A 143 16.81 11.02 -10.72
N ARG A 144 18.12 10.82 -10.81
CA ARG A 144 19.09 11.29 -9.80
C ARG A 144 19.16 12.81 -9.63
N THR A 145 18.67 13.60 -10.59
CA THR A 145 18.74 15.07 -10.52
C THR A 145 17.44 15.71 -10.00
N LEU A 146 16.44 14.91 -9.66
CA LEU A 146 15.14 15.36 -9.18
C LEU A 146 15.17 15.66 -7.68
N SER A 147 14.30 16.55 -7.22
CA SER A 147 14.01 16.74 -5.79
C SER A 147 13.36 15.49 -5.17
N GLY A 148 13.34 15.38 -3.84
CA GLY A 148 12.70 14.25 -3.15
C GLY A 148 11.23 14.05 -3.55
N GLY A 149 10.43 15.13 -3.52
CA GLY A 149 9.04 15.09 -3.94
C GLY A 149 8.82 14.77 -5.42
N GLN A 150 9.69 15.26 -6.30
CA GLN A 150 9.65 14.86 -7.71
C GLN A 150 9.95 13.37 -7.90
N ARG A 151 10.95 12.82 -7.20
CA ARG A 151 11.26 11.38 -7.24
C ARG A 151 10.07 10.55 -6.77
N GLN A 152 9.41 10.97 -5.69
CA GLN A 152 8.27 10.23 -5.16
C GLN A 152 7.07 10.26 -6.12
N ARG A 153 6.78 11.41 -6.74
CA ARG A 153 5.76 11.49 -7.80
C ARG A 153 6.06 10.53 -8.96
N VAL A 154 7.32 10.45 -9.41
CA VAL A 154 7.73 9.50 -10.45
C VAL A 154 7.57 8.05 -9.99
N ALA A 155 7.88 7.73 -8.73
CA ALA A 155 7.69 6.40 -8.18
C ALA A 155 6.21 5.98 -8.15
N VAL A 156 5.32 6.91 -7.77
CA VAL A 156 3.87 6.71 -7.83
C VAL A 156 3.43 6.47 -9.27
N LEU A 157 3.84 7.32 -10.23
CA LEU A 157 3.48 7.12 -11.63
C LEU A 157 3.95 5.75 -12.17
N ARG A 158 5.17 5.33 -11.83
CA ARG A 158 5.69 4.00 -12.20
C ARG A 158 4.83 2.89 -11.59
N ALA A 159 4.42 3.00 -10.33
CA ALA A 159 3.55 2.01 -9.70
C ALA A 159 2.19 1.90 -10.40
N LEU A 160 1.65 3.03 -10.85
CA LEU A 160 0.32 3.13 -11.45
C LEU A 160 0.31 2.85 -12.95
N ALA A 161 1.45 2.95 -13.65
CA ALA A 161 1.50 3.00 -15.11
C ALA A 161 0.78 1.85 -15.83
N HIS A 162 0.88 0.64 -15.31
CA HIS A 162 0.24 -0.54 -15.89
C HIS A 162 -1.23 -0.72 -15.47
N ASP A 163 -1.80 0.27 -14.78
CA ASP A 163 -3.17 0.27 -14.24
C ASP A 163 -3.47 -0.97 -13.36
N PRO A 164 -2.74 -1.16 -12.25
CA PRO A 164 -2.91 -2.31 -11.36
C PRO A 164 -4.31 -2.35 -10.75
N ARG A 165 -4.72 -3.53 -10.26
CA ARG A 165 -5.92 -3.70 -9.42
C ARG A 165 -5.65 -3.39 -7.95
N VAL A 166 -4.41 -3.56 -7.49
CA VAL A 166 -4.03 -3.31 -6.10
C VAL A 166 -2.82 -2.41 -6.05
N VAL A 167 -2.85 -1.36 -5.24
CA VAL A 167 -1.66 -0.57 -4.92
C VAL A 167 -1.35 -0.74 -3.45
N PHE A 168 -0.11 -1.13 -3.17
CA PHE A 168 0.46 -1.20 -1.84
C PHE A 168 1.29 0.06 -1.61
N ALA A 169 0.83 0.91 -0.70
CA ALA A 169 1.46 2.18 -0.35
C ALA A 169 1.99 2.12 1.08
N ASP A 170 3.31 2.07 1.22
CA ASP A 170 3.99 2.11 2.52
C ASP A 170 4.53 3.51 2.79
N GLU A 171 3.83 4.26 3.64
CA GLU A 171 4.14 5.66 3.96
C GLU A 171 4.48 6.53 2.74
N PRO A 172 3.57 6.65 1.76
CA PRO A 172 3.88 7.24 0.46
C PRO A 172 4.29 8.72 0.52
N VAL A 173 4.04 9.40 1.64
CA VAL A 173 4.24 10.86 1.82
C VAL A 173 5.01 11.25 3.08
N SER A 174 5.56 10.31 3.87
CA SER A 174 6.13 10.65 5.20
C SER A 174 7.34 11.59 5.13
N ASN A 175 8.09 11.58 4.03
CA ASN A 175 9.28 12.40 3.82
C ASN A 175 9.06 13.58 2.85
N LEU A 176 7.81 14.00 2.61
CA LEU A 176 7.48 15.04 1.64
C LEU A 176 7.03 16.35 2.30
N ASP A 177 7.34 17.48 1.67
CA ASP A 177 6.66 18.74 1.97
C ASP A 177 5.17 18.64 1.65
N ARG A 178 4.39 19.56 2.22
CA ARG A 178 2.92 19.56 2.12
C ARG A 178 2.42 19.53 0.67
N GLN A 179 3.05 20.31 -0.21
CA GLN A 179 2.61 20.44 -1.60
C GLN A 179 2.86 19.14 -2.37
N ASN A 180 4.04 18.54 -2.25
CA ASN A 180 4.34 17.27 -2.90
C ASN A 180 3.53 16.10 -2.29
N ALA A 181 3.29 16.12 -0.98
CA ALA A 181 2.39 15.16 -0.33
C ALA A 181 0.98 15.24 -0.95
N GLU A 182 0.40 16.43 -1.05
CA GLU A 182 -0.94 16.61 -1.64
C GLU A 182 -1.04 16.07 -3.06
N VAL A 183 -0.04 16.30 -3.92
CA VAL A 183 -0.03 15.75 -5.28
C VAL A 183 0.04 14.22 -5.28
N VAL A 184 0.84 13.61 -4.39
CA VAL A 184 0.92 12.15 -4.28
C VAL A 184 -0.40 11.54 -3.81
N LEU A 185 -1.02 12.11 -2.78
CA LEU A 185 -2.32 11.64 -2.26
C LEU A 185 -3.40 11.76 -3.35
N ASP A 186 -3.40 12.85 -4.11
CA ASP A 186 -4.33 13.09 -5.21
C ASP A 186 -4.15 12.09 -6.36
N LEU A 187 -2.91 11.78 -6.77
CA LEU A 187 -2.64 10.75 -7.77
C LEU A 187 -3.18 9.37 -7.35
N LEU A 188 -2.97 8.98 -6.09
CA LEU A 188 -3.48 7.73 -5.55
C LEU A 188 -5.01 7.70 -5.48
N ALA A 189 -5.64 8.81 -5.09
CA ALA A 189 -7.09 8.94 -5.05
C ALA A 189 -7.71 8.88 -6.46
N ARG A 190 -7.16 9.63 -7.42
CA ARG A 190 -7.59 9.59 -8.83
C ARG A 190 -7.41 8.20 -9.45
N TRP A 191 -6.32 7.50 -9.12
CA TRP A 191 -6.19 6.10 -9.52
C TRP A 191 -7.27 5.24 -8.87
N ARG A 192 -7.44 5.27 -7.55
CA ARG A 192 -8.44 4.45 -6.85
C ARG A 192 -9.85 4.64 -7.44
N LEU A 193 -10.22 5.89 -7.74
CA LEU A 193 -11.52 6.26 -8.29
C LEU A 193 -11.67 6.02 -9.79
N GLY A 194 -10.60 5.64 -10.49
CA GLY A 194 -10.63 5.39 -11.94
C GLY A 194 -10.46 6.62 -12.82
N SER A 195 -10.33 7.83 -12.26
CA SER A 195 -10.23 9.08 -13.03
C SER A 195 -8.82 9.42 -13.51
N LEU A 196 -7.80 8.66 -13.10
CA LEU A 196 -6.42 8.86 -13.59
C LEU A 196 -6.20 8.33 -15.01
N PHE A 197 -7.08 7.48 -15.55
CA PHE A 197 -6.95 6.94 -16.89
C PHE A 197 -8.19 7.25 -17.73
N GLU A 198 -8.00 7.56 -19.00
CA GLU A 198 -9.08 7.95 -19.92
C GLU A 198 -10.10 6.82 -20.17
N ARG A 199 -9.67 5.55 -20.05
CA ARG A 199 -10.57 4.39 -20.19
C ARG A 199 -11.33 4.17 -18.88
N GLN A 200 -12.58 4.62 -18.85
CA GLN A 200 -13.54 4.44 -17.74
C GLN A 200 -14.04 2.98 -17.59
N GLU A 201 -13.20 1.97 -17.79
CA GLU A 201 -13.58 0.63 -17.33
C GLU A 201 -13.59 0.66 -15.81
N ARG A 202 -14.80 0.60 -15.22
CA ARG A 202 -14.95 0.38 -13.78
C ARG A 202 -14.29 -0.94 -13.44
N ARG A 203 -13.04 -0.85 -12.97
CA ARG A 203 -12.33 -1.96 -12.36
C ARG A 203 -12.36 -1.73 -10.87
N ASP A 204 -12.64 -2.80 -10.14
CA ASP A 204 -12.46 -2.77 -8.70
C ASP A 204 -10.96 -2.57 -8.40
N ARG A 205 -10.65 -1.51 -7.65
CA ARG A 205 -9.30 -1.10 -7.28
C ARG A 205 -9.20 -1.06 -5.76
N LEU A 206 -8.15 -1.67 -5.23
CA LEU A 206 -7.84 -1.67 -3.80
C LEU A 206 -6.57 -0.88 -3.52
N LEU A 207 -6.66 0.14 -2.68
CA LEU A 207 -5.49 0.77 -2.08
C LEU A 207 -5.25 0.18 -0.69
N VAL A 208 -4.11 -0.48 -0.50
CA VAL A 208 -3.62 -0.88 0.83
C VAL A 208 -2.60 0.15 1.29
N LEU A 209 -2.90 0.88 2.35
CA LEU A 209 -2.12 2.02 2.82
C LEU A 209 -1.59 1.77 4.23
N VAL A 210 -0.27 1.82 4.41
CA VAL A 210 0.36 2.02 5.72
C VAL A 210 0.55 3.51 5.92
N SER A 211 0.01 4.05 7.02
CA SER A 211 0.18 5.46 7.38
C SER A 211 0.17 5.62 8.90
N HIS A 212 0.98 6.56 9.38
CA HIS A 212 0.94 7.04 10.76
C HIS A 212 -0.01 8.23 10.93
N SER A 213 -0.68 8.69 9.86
CA SER A 213 -1.59 9.82 9.89
C SER A 213 -3.01 9.41 9.50
N LEU A 214 -3.88 9.28 10.49
CA LEU A 214 -5.30 9.01 10.25
C LEU A 214 -5.96 10.07 9.37
N ARG A 215 -5.54 11.33 9.50
CA ARG A 215 -5.99 12.43 8.63
C ARG A 215 -5.67 12.19 7.16
N GLN A 216 -4.44 11.79 6.85
CA GLN A 216 -4.04 11.48 5.47
C GLN A 216 -4.76 10.23 4.95
N ALA A 217 -4.87 9.20 5.79
CA ALA A 217 -5.58 7.97 5.46
C ALA A 217 -7.05 8.24 5.10
N ARG A 218 -7.77 9.01 5.94
CA ARG A 218 -9.16 9.42 5.67
C ARG A 218 -9.30 10.27 4.42
N LYS A 219 -8.35 11.19 4.17
CA LYS A 219 -8.35 12.03 2.95
C LYS A 219 -8.26 11.18 1.68
N ILE A 220 -7.34 10.21 1.63
CA ILE A 220 -7.20 9.31 0.47
C ILE A 220 -8.43 8.41 0.31
N ALA A 221 -8.92 7.90 1.44
CA ALA A 221 -10.05 7.00 1.49
C ALA A 221 -11.38 7.71 1.17
N ASP A 222 -11.40 9.04 1.10
CA ASP A 222 -12.63 9.85 0.96
C ASP A 222 -13.62 9.60 2.11
N GLY A 223 -13.09 9.37 3.32
CA GLY A 223 -13.87 8.96 4.49
C GLY A 223 -14.38 7.51 4.45
N GLU A 224 -14.30 6.84 3.29
CA GLU A 224 -14.78 5.49 3.07
C GLU A 224 -13.65 4.47 3.00
N GLY A 225 -13.67 3.48 3.89
CA GLY A 225 -12.68 2.42 3.85
C GLY A 225 -12.68 1.58 5.11
N MET A 226 -11.77 0.63 5.14
CA MET A 226 -11.57 -0.25 6.28
C MET A 226 -10.20 -0.02 6.88
N ALA A 227 -10.05 -0.29 8.17
CA ALA A 227 -8.82 -0.23 8.91
C ALA A 227 -8.52 -1.60 9.54
N LEU A 228 -7.29 -2.06 9.41
CA LEU A 228 -6.75 -3.16 10.22
C LEU A 228 -5.83 -2.57 11.27
N LEU A 229 -6.09 -2.91 12.52
CA LEU A 229 -5.29 -2.49 13.66
C LEU A 229 -4.31 -3.60 14.01
N LEU A 230 -3.01 -3.27 14.05
CA LEU A 230 -1.94 -4.21 14.36
C LEU A 230 -1.23 -3.82 15.66
N HIS A 231 -1.11 -4.78 16.58
CA HIS A 231 -0.38 -4.67 17.84
C HIS A 231 0.50 -5.91 18.02
N GLU A 232 1.81 -5.71 18.27
CA GLU A 232 2.80 -6.78 18.44
C GLU A 232 2.73 -7.91 17.39
N GLY A 233 2.49 -7.57 16.12
CA GLY A 233 2.40 -8.55 15.03
C GLY A 233 1.05 -9.25 14.90
N ARG A 234 0.05 -8.91 15.72
CA ARG A 234 -1.30 -9.50 15.72
C ARG A 234 -2.37 -8.50 15.31
N LEU A 235 -3.48 -9.01 14.75
CA LEU A 235 -4.66 -8.19 14.48
C LEU A 235 -5.49 -7.99 15.74
N VAL A 236 -5.81 -6.74 16.04
CA VAL A 236 -6.70 -6.39 17.15
C VAL A 236 -8.15 -6.72 16.75
N GLY A 237 -8.75 -7.68 17.43
CA GLY A 237 -10.11 -8.18 17.18
C GLY A 237 -10.33 -8.94 15.87
N GLY A 238 -9.25 -9.34 15.19
CA GLY A 238 -9.30 -10.32 14.09
C GLY A 238 -10.11 -9.92 12.84
N ARG A 239 -10.50 -8.65 12.69
CA ARG A 239 -11.29 -8.17 11.54
C ARG A 239 -10.98 -6.71 11.18
N PRO A 240 -11.34 -6.24 9.98
CA PRO A 240 -11.27 -4.83 9.64
C PRO A 240 -12.42 -4.04 10.28
N TYR A 241 -12.15 -2.77 10.61
CA TYR A 241 -13.12 -1.82 11.15
C TYR A 241 -13.41 -0.72 10.13
N PRO A 242 -14.62 -0.15 10.08
CA PRO A 242 -14.87 1.04 9.27
C PRO A 242 -13.91 2.17 9.66
N LEU A 243 -13.19 2.75 8.70
CA LEU A 243 -12.19 3.79 8.96
C LEU A 243 -12.80 5.03 9.63
N ALA A 244 -14.08 5.31 9.36
CA ALA A 244 -14.84 6.38 9.99
C ALA A 244 -15.01 6.21 11.52
N GLN A 245 -14.95 4.97 12.02
CA GLN A 245 -15.10 4.64 13.44
C GLN A 245 -13.75 4.62 14.19
N ILE A 246 -12.62 4.71 13.49
CA ILE A 246 -11.30 4.72 14.11
C ILE A 246 -10.89 6.16 14.39
N ASP A 247 -10.53 6.46 15.64
CA ASP A 247 -9.91 7.73 16.07
C ASP A 247 -8.55 7.47 16.75
N ASP A 248 -7.82 8.54 17.07
CA ASP A 248 -6.48 8.42 17.66
C ASP A 248 -6.50 7.71 19.03
N ALA A 249 -7.55 7.90 19.84
CA ALA A 249 -7.74 7.21 21.11
C ALA A 249 -7.98 5.70 20.93
N THR A 250 -8.70 5.32 19.89
CA THR A 250 -8.95 3.93 19.51
C THR A 250 -7.68 3.27 19.01
N ILE A 251 -6.88 3.96 18.19
CA ILE A 251 -5.56 3.48 17.78
C ILE A 251 -4.71 3.27 19.02
N TYR A 252 -4.60 4.27 19.88
CA TYR A 252 -3.81 4.20 21.12
C TYR A 252 -4.22 3.03 22.01
N ARG A 253 -5.51 2.84 22.32
CA ARG A 253 -5.99 1.69 23.11
C ARG A 253 -5.68 0.35 22.43
N ALA A 254 -5.92 0.25 21.12
CA ALA A 254 -5.65 -0.95 20.37
C ALA A 254 -4.15 -1.27 20.31
N THR A 255 -3.29 -0.25 20.25
CA THR A 255 -1.84 -0.42 20.11
C THR A 255 -1.08 -0.49 21.43
N GLU A 256 -1.59 0.05 22.53
CA GLU A 256 -0.95 -0.10 23.84
C GLU A 256 -1.49 -1.30 24.63
N SER A 257 -2.78 -1.61 24.48
CA SER A 257 -3.46 -2.59 25.34
C SER A 257 -4.10 -3.76 24.57
N GLY A 258 -4.01 -3.77 23.24
CA GLY A 258 -4.59 -4.83 22.41
C GLY A 258 -6.13 -4.89 22.45
N LEU A 259 -6.78 -3.85 22.97
CA LEU A 259 -8.24 -3.78 23.14
C LEU A 259 -8.95 -3.42 21.82
N GLU A 260 -10.10 -4.04 21.57
CA GLU A 260 -10.89 -3.74 20.38
C GLU A 260 -11.50 -2.33 20.43
N PRO A 261 -11.64 -1.65 19.27
CA PRO A 261 -12.45 -0.44 19.13
C PRO A 261 -13.83 -0.58 19.78
N GLY A 262 -14.16 0.33 20.70
CA GLY A 262 -15.44 0.33 21.41
C GLY A 262 -15.52 -0.58 22.64
N THR A 263 -14.43 -1.26 23.02
CA THR A 263 -14.35 -2.04 24.26
C THR A 263 -13.39 -1.37 25.26
N GLY A 264 -13.84 -1.19 26.51
CA GLY A 264 -13.08 -0.52 27.59
C GLY A 264 -13.80 0.70 28.18
N PRO A 265 -13.40 1.19 29.37
CA PRO A 265 -14.02 2.36 29.99
C PRO A 265 -13.87 3.59 29.09
N GLN A 266 -14.91 4.44 29.03
CA GLN A 266 -14.88 5.71 28.29
C GLN A 266 -13.85 6.65 28.94
N VAL A 267 -12.63 6.68 28.41
CA VAL A 267 -11.66 7.70 28.80
C VAL A 267 -11.99 8.98 28.05
N SER A 268 -12.28 10.04 28.80
CA SER A 268 -12.55 11.38 28.31
C SER A 268 -11.34 11.91 27.50
N ALA A 269 -11.60 12.65 26.42
CA ALA A 269 -10.61 13.26 25.55
C ALA A 269 -9.65 14.28 26.23
N ALA A 270 -9.67 14.40 27.55
CA ALA A 270 -8.86 15.32 28.35
C ALA A 270 -7.54 14.72 28.86
N GLU A 271 -7.31 13.41 28.73
CA GLU A 271 -6.10 12.75 29.29
C GLU A 271 -5.00 12.44 28.26
N VAL A 272 -5.24 12.73 26.98
CA VAL A 272 -4.19 12.61 25.95
C VAL A 272 -3.59 14.00 25.72
N SER A 273 -2.42 14.26 26.32
CA SER A 273 -1.58 15.43 26.05
C SER A 273 -0.14 14.99 25.81
N PRO A 274 0.64 15.80 25.07
CA PRO A 274 1.44 15.40 23.90
C PRO A 274 2.79 14.74 24.20
#